data_AF-F7JMT8-F1
#
_entry.id   AF-F7JMT8-F1
#
_cell.length_a   1.000
_cell.length_b   1.000
_cell.length_c   1.000
_cell.angle_alpha   90.00
_cell.angle_beta   90.00
_cell.angle_gamma   90.00
#
_symmetry.space_group_name_H-M   'P 1'
#
loop_
_entity.id
_entity.type
_entity.pdbx_description
1 polymer ?
#
loop_
_entity_poly.entity_id
_entity_poly.type
_entity_poly.pdbx_seq_one_letter_code
_entity_poly.pdbx_strand_id
1 'polypeptide(L)'
;MNIQEYELMNILADERYKNQRELSEKTGYSLGKINSALKTLVETGYLDGQMGLTKKAGNEMEEKRPKNAVILAAGFGMRMVPINVEVPKGILEVHGEPLIERLIRQLLEAGVKEIDIVVGFMKEQYEYLIDKYGVHLVFNKDYAVKNNLYSLKQILHKIGNTYIIPCDVWCRENPFSDREWYSWYMVGEEKSEESIFRVNRKKELVLTKGEEAGNRMIGIAYILKEDAGHLKEQAEKLFGKREYRQSFWEDALVWDGKMHLRPREVKGDLVHEINTLEELRELDHHSSQLNSDILSLIGEVLDCRTEEIVEIRALKKGMTNRSFQFTCRGKRYIARIPGEGTGKMINRKQEYDVYQALKGKEIADPVRYISPENGYKITEFVDARTCDPDSDEDVSRAMKYLRAFHDCRLKVDHSFDLFEQMEYYESLWNGEKSVFKDYQKVKEQIYELKAYIDRQPKEIALTHIDANHDNFCLRERKHI
;
A
#
# COMPACT_ATOMS: atom_id res chain seq x y z
N MET A 1 -0.37 7.55 37.06
CA MET A 1 -1.73 7.05 36.81
C MET A 1 -1.65 5.93 35.77
N ASN A 2 -2.29 4.79 36.05
CA ASN A 2 -2.35 3.63 35.16
C ASN A 2 -3.53 3.75 34.17
N ILE A 3 -3.62 2.85 33.19
CA ILE A 3 -4.68 2.88 32.17
C ILE A 3 -6.06 2.71 32.81
N GLN A 4 -6.18 1.88 33.86
CA GLN A 4 -7.46 1.63 34.52
C GLN A 4 -8.04 2.88 35.18
N GLU A 5 -7.20 3.67 35.83
CA GLU A 5 -7.57 4.93 36.48
C GLU A 5 -8.10 5.94 35.44
N TYR A 6 -7.50 5.99 34.25
CA TYR A 6 -7.96 6.86 33.16
C TYR A 6 -9.32 6.44 32.60
N GLU A 7 -9.52 5.15 32.32
CA GLU A 7 -10.80 4.64 31.81
C GLU A 7 -11.95 4.92 32.81
N LEU A 8 -11.68 4.76 34.11
CA LEU A 8 -12.67 5.10 35.14
C LEU A 8 -12.99 6.58 35.16
N MET A 9 -11.99 7.47 35.05
CA MET A 9 -12.26 8.90 35.01
C MET A 9 -13.06 9.32 33.77
N ASN A 10 -12.83 8.71 32.61
CA ASN A 10 -13.65 8.98 31.42
C ASN A 10 -15.11 8.57 31.65
N ILE A 11 -15.36 7.37 32.20
CA ILE A 11 -16.72 6.93 32.52
C ILE A 11 -17.39 7.86 33.54
N LEU A 12 -16.66 8.27 34.58
CA LEU A 12 -17.17 9.16 35.64
C LEU A 12 -17.32 10.61 35.19
N ALA A 13 -16.73 10.99 34.07
CA ALA A 13 -16.93 12.29 33.45
C ALA A 13 -18.28 12.36 32.69
N ASP A 14 -18.70 11.24 32.09
CA ASP A 14 -19.96 11.14 31.35
C ASP A 14 -21.15 10.78 32.24
N GLU A 15 -20.90 10.00 33.29
CA GLU A 15 -21.95 9.41 34.10
C GLU A 15 -21.71 9.56 35.59
N ARG A 16 -22.82 9.70 36.32
CA ARG A 16 -22.77 9.75 37.78
C ARG A 16 -22.47 8.35 38.34
N TYR A 17 -21.48 8.27 39.22
CA TYR A 17 -21.18 7.06 39.97
C TYR A 17 -22.40 6.50 40.70
N LYS A 18 -22.66 5.21 40.54
CA LYS A 18 -23.72 4.47 41.26
C LYS A 18 -23.11 3.41 42.19
N ASN A 19 -22.36 2.47 41.63
CA ASN A 19 -21.69 1.40 42.39
C ASN A 19 -20.54 0.78 41.58
N GLN A 20 -19.67 0.01 42.24
CA GLN A 20 -18.48 -0.59 41.63
C GLN A 20 -18.79 -1.75 40.68
N ARG A 21 -19.96 -2.40 40.80
CA ARG A 21 -20.35 -3.51 39.89
C ARG A 21 -20.62 -2.98 38.49
N GLU A 22 -21.30 -1.85 38.37
CA GLU A 22 -21.56 -1.21 37.08
C GLU A 22 -20.27 -0.77 36.38
N LEU A 23 -19.31 -0.19 37.13
CA LEU A 23 -17.99 0.14 36.58
C LEU A 23 -17.20 -1.12 36.16
N SER A 24 -17.32 -2.21 36.91
CA SER A 24 -16.70 -3.50 36.61
C SER A 24 -17.26 -4.12 35.33
N GLU A 25 -18.58 -4.05 35.12
CA GLU A 25 -19.25 -4.52 33.91
C GLU A 25 -18.85 -3.70 32.67
N LYS A 26 -18.76 -2.37 32.80
CA LYS A 26 -18.39 -1.48 31.68
C LYS A 26 -16.93 -1.58 31.26
N THR A 27 -16.02 -1.71 32.23
CA THR A 27 -14.58 -1.76 31.95
C THR A 27 -14.06 -3.19 31.75
N GLY A 28 -14.82 -4.21 32.15
CA GLY A 28 -14.37 -5.59 32.21
C GLY A 28 -13.32 -5.87 33.30
N TYR A 29 -12.97 -4.89 34.14
CA TYR A 29 -12.01 -5.10 35.24
C TYR A 29 -12.67 -5.76 36.45
N SER A 30 -11.89 -6.52 37.21
CA SER A 30 -12.37 -7.12 38.46
C SER A 30 -12.72 -6.06 39.51
N LEU A 31 -13.70 -6.35 40.36
CA LEU A 31 -14.12 -5.47 41.46
C LEU A 31 -12.95 -5.01 42.34
N GLY A 32 -11.97 -5.89 42.59
CA GLY A 32 -10.76 -5.54 43.35
C GLY A 32 -9.91 -4.47 42.67
N LYS A 33 -9.76 -4.54 41.33
CA LYS A 33 -9.04 -3.51 40.55
C LYS A 33 -9.79 -2.19 40.56
N ILE A 34 -11.10 -2.21 40.37
CA ILE A 34 -11.95 -1.02 40.44
C ILE A 34 -11.81 -0.33 41.80
N ASN A 35 -11.93 -1.08 42.89
CA ASN A 35 -11.80 -0.54 44.25
C ASN A 35 -10.42 0.09 44.48
N SER A 36 -9.36 -0.60 44.05
CA SER A 36 -7.99 -0.10 44.15
C SER A 36 -7.81 1.21 43.37
N ALA A 37 -8.30 1.27 42.14
CA ALA A 37 -8.18 2.46 41.29
C ALA A 37 -8.99 3.64 41.82
N LEU A 38 -10.25 3.43 42.24
CA LEU A 38 -11.07 4.47 42.85
C LEU A 38 -10.42 5.03 44.13
N LYS A 39 -9.88 4.14 44.98
CA LYS A 39 -9.16 4.56 46.19
C LYS A 39 -7.95 5.44 45.84
N THR A 40 -7.13 5.01 44.88
CA THR A 40 -5.99 5.80 44.39
C THR A 40 -6.44 7.16 43.86
N LEU A 41 -7.50 7.22 43.06
CA LEU A 41 -8.03 8.46 42.48
C LEU A 41 -8.54 9.44 43.55
N VAL A 42 -9.16 8.95 44.63
CA VAL A 42 -9.56 9.78 45.77
C VAL A 42 -8.32 10.26 46.55
N GLU A 43 -7.39 9.37 46.87
CA GLU A 43 -6.16 9.70 47.62
C GLU A 43 -5.28 10.71 46.88
N THR A 44 -5.24 10.62 45.55
CA THR A 44 -4.50 11.55 44.68
C THR A 44 -5.30 12.79 44.31
N GLY A 45 -6.55 12.90 44.76
CA GLY A 45 -7.40 14.08 44.65
C GLY A 45 -8.03 14.31 43.27
N TYR A 46 -8.12 13.29 42.43
CA TYR A 46 -8.87 13.35 41.16
C TYR A 46 -10.37 13.11 41.34
N LEU A 47 -10.74 12.33 42.37
CA LEU A 47 -12.12 12.12 42.78
C LEU A 47 -12.40 12.72 44.16
N ASP A 48 -13.61 13.24 44.35
CA ASP A 48 -14.12 13.66 45.65
C ASP A 48 -14.75 12.48 46.43
N GLY A 49 -15.23 12.76 47.65
CA GLY A 49 -15.88 11.75 48.49
C GLY A 49 -17.21 11.21 47.93
N GLN A 50 -17.77 11.82 46.89
CA GLN A 50 -18.97 11.36 46.16
C GLN A 50 -18.61 10.69 44.82
N MET A 51 -17.33 10.42 44.57
CA MET A 51 -16.80 9.88 43.32
C MET A 51 -17.06 10.79 42.11
N GLY A 52 -17.21 12.11 42.35
CA GLY A 52 -17.23 13.13 41.31
C GLY A 52 -15.82 13.62 40.96
N LEU A 53 -15.60 14.04 39.72
CA LEU A 53 -14.33 14.63 39.30
C LEU A 53 -14.07 15.95 40.01
N THR A 54 -12.87 16.10 40.58
CA THR A 54 -12.47 17.34 41.26
C THR A 54 -12.03 18.41 40.25
N LYS A 55 -11.83 19.64 40.73
CA LYS A 55 -11.20 20.71 39.93
C LYS A 55 -9.81 20.33 39.42
N LYS A 56 -9.06 19.52 40.17
CA LYS A 56 -7.74 19.03 39.74
C LYS A 56 -7.88 18.18 38.48
N ALA A 57 -8.81 17.22 38.50
CA ALA A 57 -9.09 16.38 37.34
C ALA A 57 -9.58 17.20 36.15
N GLY A 58 -10.50 18.15 36.38
CA GLY A 58 -10.99 19.04 35.32
C GLY A 58 -9.88 19.88 34.66
N ASN A 59 -8.98 20.44 35.46
CA ASN A 59 -7.86 21.25 34.94
C ASN A 59 -6.88 20.42 34.10
N GLU A 60 -6.50 19.23 34.57
CA GLU A 60 -5.60 18.35 33.83
C GLU A 60 -6.25 17.81 32.55
N MET A 61 -7.54 17.49 32.61
CA MET A 61 -8.32 17.05 31.45
C MET A 61 -8.36 18.13 30.36
N GLU A 62 -8.57 19.40 30.73
CA GLU A 62 -8.54 20.51 29.78
C GLU A 62 -7.11 20.78 29.25
N GLU A 63 -6.08 20.67 30.11
CA GLU A 63 -4.68 20.83 29.70
C GLU A 63 -4.26 19.76 28.67
N LYS A 64 -4.74 18.53 28.84
CA LYS A 64 -4.42 17.36 28.01
C LYS A 64 -5.42 17.11 26.89
N ARG A 65 -6.46 17.93 26.78
CA ARG A 65 -7.49 17.83 25.75
C ARG A 65 -6.88 17.85 24.34
N PRO A 66 -7.34 17.00 23.41
CA PRO A 66 -6.92 17.06 22.02
C PRO A 66 -7.18 18.44 21.41
N LYS A 67 -6.13 19.03 20.83
CA LYS A 67 -6.17 20.38 20.22
C LYS A 67 -6.33 20.32 18.71
N ASN A 68 -5.60 19.40 18.09
CA ASN A 68 -5.54 19.24 16.65
C ASN A 68 -5.33 17.77 16.25
N ALA A 69 -5.44 17.51 14.97
CA ALA A 69 -5.15 16.23 14.36
C ALA A 69 -4.34 16.41 13.08
N VAL A 70 -3.52 15.40 12.80
CA VAL A 70 -2.71 15.30 11.59
C VAL A 70 -3.05 14.00 10.90
N ILE A 71 -3.51 14.10 9.65
CA ILE A 71 -3.71 12.94 8.77
C ILE A 71 -2.54 12.87 7.79
N LEU A 72 -1.81 11.75 7.78
CA LEU A 72 -0.70 11.49 6.88
C LEU A 72 -1.22 10.83 5.60
N ALA A 73 -1.36 11.63 4.53
CA ALA A 73 -1.94 11.24 3.24
C ALA A 73 -0.98 11.44 2.05
N ALA A 74 0.32 11.64 2.31
CA ALA A 74 1.30 11.95 1.28
C ALA A 74 1.86 10.73 0.56
N GLY A 75 1.66 9.53 1.12
CA GLY A 75 2.12 8.28 0.54
C GLY A 75 1.55 8.06 -0.87
N PHE A 76 2.22 7.18 -1.63
CA PHE A 76 1.68 6.76 -2.92
C PHE A 76 0.32 6.09 -2.74
N GLY A 77 -0.57 6.30 -3.72
CA GLY A 77 -1.90 5.71 -3.75
C GLY A 77 -1.87 4.19 -3.83
N MET A 78 -3.03 3.58 -3.62
CA MET A 78 -3.21 2.16 -3.90
C MET A 78 -3.28 1.97 -5.43
N ARG A 79 -2.51 1.01 -5.95
CA ARG A 79 -2.77 0.53 -7.30
C ARG A 79 -4.02 -0.32 -7.23
N MET A 80 -5.13 0.23 -7.71
CA MET A 80 -6.39 -0.49 -7.82
C MET A 80 -6.27 -1.49 -8.95
N VAL A 81 -5.71 -2.64 -8.66
CA VAL A 81 -5.75 -3.76 -9.58
C VAL A 81 -7.07 -4.48 -9.35
N PRO A 82 -7.95 -4.60 -10.35
CA PRO A 82 -7.63 -4.48 -11.78
C PRO A 82 -8.18 -3.20 -12.46
N ILE A 83 -8.82 -2.31 -11.71
CA ILE A 83 -9.41 -1.02 -12.16
C ILE A 83 -8.39 -0.04 -12.77
N ASN A 84 -7.09 -0.30 -12.63
CA ASN A 84 -6.00 0.37 -13.34
C ASN A 84 -5.91 1.90 -13.15
N VAL A 85 -6.60 2.43 -12.14
CA VAL A 85 -6.50 3.81 -11.69
C VAL A 85 -5.64 3.84 -10.42
N GLU A 86 -4.71 4.78 -10.36
CA GLU A 86 -4.07 5.12 -9.09
C GLU A 86 -5.01 6.05 -8.33
N VAL A 87 -5.52 5.58 -7.19
CA VAL A 87 -6.39 6.36 -6.31
C VAL A 87 -5.62 6.60 -5.02
N PRO A 88 -5.53 7.85 -4.53
CA PRO A 88 -4.97 8.12 -3.22
C PRO A 88 -5.74 7.32 -2.17
N LYS A 89 -5.05 6.60 -1.28
CA LYS A 89 -5.71 5.65 -0.38
C LYS A 89 -6.80 6.33 0.46
N GLY A 90 -6.57 7.55 0.94
CA GLY A 90 -7.56 8.30 1.70
C GLY A 90 -8.85 8.64 0.94
N ILE A 91 -8.83 8.58 -0.40
CA ILE A 91 -10.00 8.85 -1.26
C ILE A 91 -10.77 7.55 -1.60
N LEU A 92 -10.23 6.38 -1.27
CA LEU A 92 -10.96 5.12 -1.41
C LEU A 92 -12.26 5.19 -0.60
N GLU A 93 -13.35 4.66 -1.15
CA GLU A 93 -14.64 4.66 -0.48
C GLU A 93 -14.97 3.28 0.06
N VAL A 94 -15.50 3.27 1.29
CA VAL A 94 -16.08 2.10 1.93
C VAL A 94 -17.53 2.44 2.26
N HIS A 95 -18.46 1.64 1.77
CA HIS A 95 -19.91 1.88 1.88
C HIS A 95 -20.33 3.26 1.35
N GLY A 96 -19.67 3.73 0.29
CA GLY A 96 -19.93 5.02 -0.36
C GLY A 96 -19.40 6.25 0.38
N GLU A 97 -18.56 6.08 1.40
CA GLU A 97 -17.91 7.17 2.14
C GLU A 97 -16.37 7.10 1.96
N PRO A 98 -15.69 8.18 1.53
CA PRO A 98 -14.24 8.20 1.46
C PRO A 98 -13.59 8.01 2.85
N LEU A 99 -12.52 7.20 2.93
CA LEU A 99 -11.82 6.91 4.19
C LEU A 99 -11.45 8.19 4.94
N ILE A 100 -10.89 9.17 4.23
CA ILE A 100 -10.46 10.43 4.85
C ILE A 100 -11.64 11.27 5.33
N GLU A 101 -12.78 11.26 4.62
CA GLU A 101 -13.97 11.99 5.07
C GLU A 101 -14.53 11.39 6.36
N ARG A 102 -14.53 10.06 6.46
CA ARG A 102 -14.93 9.35 7.67
C ARG A 102 -14.07 9.77 8.86
N LEU A 103 -12.74 9.77 8.69
CA LEU A 103 -11.80 10.17 9.74
C LEU A 103 -12.00 11.64 10.16
N ILE A 104 -12.20 12.54 9.19
CA ILE A 104 -12.48 13.96 9.46
C ILE A 104 -13.78 14.11 10.27
N ARG A 105 -14.86 13.43 9.87
CA ARG A 105 -16.14 13.47 10.60
C ARG A 105 -16.00 12.96 12.03
N GLN A 106 -15.32 11.84 12.22
CA GLN A 106 -15.07 11.28 13.54
C GLN A 106 -14.23 12.22 14.43
N LEU A 107 -13.23 12.89 13.86
CA LEU A 107 -12.46 13.93 14.58
C LEU A 107 -13.34 15.12 14.99
N LEU A 108 -14.17 15.61 14.07
CA LEU A 108 -15.09 16.72 14.34
C LEU A 108 -16.13 16.37 15.41
N GLU A 109 -16.67 15.13 15.39
CA GLU A 109 -17.56 14.59 16.41
C GLU A 109 -16.88 14.53 17.79
N ALA A 110 -15.60 14.19 17.85
CA ALA A 110 -14.78 14.24 19.06
C ALA A 110 -14.35 15.66 19.47
N GLY A 111 -14.79 16.69 18.74
CA GLY A 111 -14.52 18.09 19.03
C GLY A 111 -13.16 18.60 18.55
N VAL A 112 -12.42 17.81 17.75
CA VAL A 112 -11.13 18.20 17.18
C VAL A 112 -11.36 18.93 15.85
N LYS A 113 -11.23 20.26 15.87
CA LYS A 113 -11.55 21.12 14.71
C LYS A 113 -10.34 21.50 13.87
N GLU A 114 -9.15 21.57 14.48
CA GLU A 114 -7.92 21.87 13.76
C GLU A 114 -7.37 20.59 13.15
N ILE A 115 -7.57 20.41 11.84
CA ILE A 115 -7.15 19.20 11.12
C ILE A 115 -6.18 19.62 10.01
N ASP A 116 -4.95 19.11 10.08
CA ASP A 116 -3.94 19.22 9.04
C ASP A 116 -3.84 17.90 8.28
N ILE A 117 -3.92 17.93 6.94
CA ILE A 117 -3.74 16.76 6.08
C ILE A 117 -2.45 16.93 5.31
N VAL A 118 -1.45 16.10 5.60
CA VAL A 118 -0.18 16.11 4.89
C VAL A 118 -0.34 15.34 3.59
N VAL A 119 -0.37 16.04 2.45
CA VAL A 119 -0.63 15.50 1.11
C VAL A 119 0.64 15.45 0.26
N GLY A 120 0.63 14.61 -0.78
CA GLY A 120 1.79 14.36 -1.65
C GLY A 120 1.31 13.93 -3.03
N PHE A 121 1.21 12.62 -3.23
CA PHE A 121 0.66 12.03 -4.45
C PHE A 121 -0.79 12.51 -4.72
N MET A 122 -1.06 13.00 -5.94
CA MET A 122 -2.36 13.52 -6.39
C MET A 122 -3.04 14.46 -5.38
N LYS A 123 -2.28 15.41 -4.82
CA LYS A 123 -2.77 16.35 -3.79
C LYS A 123 -4.07 17.07 -4.16
N GLU A 124 -4.30 17.30 -5.46
CA GLU A 124 -5.45 17.99 -6.02
C GLU A 124 -6.77 17.29 -5.65
N GLN A 125 -6.74 15.96 -5.48
CA GLN A 125 -7.91 15.17 -5.07
C GLN A 125 -8.38 15.47 -3.64
N TYR A 126 -7.55 16.12 -2.81
CA TYR A 126 -7.89 16.47 -1.43
C TYR A 126 -8.35 17.92 -1.28
N GLU A 127 -8.21 18.78 -2.31
CA GLU A 127 -8.46 20.23 -2.21
C GLU A 127 -9.90 20.56 -1.82
N TYR A 128 -10.87 19.77 -2.27
CA TYR A 128 -12.29 19.96 -1.94
C TYR A 128 -12.58 19.84 -0.42
N LEU A 129 -11.72 19.16 0.34
CA LEU A 129 -11.89 18.99 1.78
C LEU A 129 -11.70 20.32 2.53
N ILE A 130 -10.94 21.27 1.95
CA ILE A 130 -10.71 22.60 2.52
C ILE A 130 -12.06 23.32 2.67
N ASP A 131 -12.84 23.41 1.59
CA ASP A 131 -14.12 24.11 1.61
C ASP A 131 -15.20 23.30 2.35
N LYS A 132 -15.17 21.96 2.21
CA LYS A 132 -16.18 21.08 2.80
C LYS A 132 -16.08 20.94 4.31
N TYR A 133 -14.87 20.90 4.86
CA TYR A 133 -14.62 20.58 6.27
C TYR A 133 -13.72 21.59 7.00
N GLY A 134 -13.14 22.58 6.30
CA GLY A 134 -12.26 23.58 6.92
C GLY A 134 -10.88 23.03 7.30
N VAL A 135 -10.42 21.97 6.64
CA VAL A 135 -9.09 21.37 6.90
C VAL A 135 -7.97 22.17 6.24
N HIS A 136 -6.74 21.98 6.72
CA HIS A 136 -5.53 22.56 6.12
C HIS A 136 -4.73 21.51 5.36
N LEU A 137 -4.43 21.75 4.09
CA LEU A 137 -3.56 20.86 3.32
C LEU A 137 -2.10 21.30 3.44
N VAL A 138 -1.21 20.36 3.77
CA VAL A 138 0.23 20.59 3.89
C VAL A 138 0.95 19.72 2.87
N PHE A 139 1.56 20.34 1.85
CA PHE A 139 2.19 19.58 0.76
C PHE A 139 3.61 19.12 1.11
N ASN A 140 3.82 17.81 1.17
CA ASN A 140 5.14 17.19 1.27
C ASN A 140 5.74 16.98 -0.14
N LYS A 141 6.64 17.88 -0.56
CA LYS A 141 7.32 17.80 -1.86
C LYS A 141 8.21 16.57 -2.04
N ASP A 142 8.68 15.98 -0.94
CA ASP A 142 9.62 14.86 -0.96
C ASP A 142 8.92 13.49 -0.95
N TYR A 143 7.59 13.44 -1.09
CA TYR A 143 6.79 12.22 -0.96
C TYR A 143 7.25 11.06 -1.86
N ALA A 144 7.81 11.38 -3.03
CA ALA A 144 8.23 10.37 -3.99
C ALA A 144 9.54 9.66 -3.62
N VAL A 145 10.34 10.26 -2.74
CA VAL A 145 11.71 9.78 -2.43
C VAL A 145 11.94 9.56 -0.94
N LYS A 146 11.01 9.96 -0.08
CA LYS A 146 11.08 9.81 1.39
C LYS A 146 9.76 9.30 1.95
N ASN A 147 9.85 8.46 2.98
CA ASN A 147 8.69 7.85 3.64
C ASN A 147 8.05 8.80 4.68
N ASN A 148 7.03 8.33 5.41
CA ASN A 148 6.10 9.16 6.19
C ASN A 148 6.72 9.92 7.39
N LEU A 149 7.93 9.56 7.84
CA LEU A 149 8.70 10.38 8.80
C LEU A 149 8.91 11.82 8.27
N TYR A 150 9.13 11.98 6.96
CA TYR A 150 9.30 13.28 6.33
C TYR A 150 7.98 14.00 6.03
N SER A 151 6.87 13.26 5.99
CA SER A 151 5.52 13.83 6.02
C SER A 151 5.25 14.44 7.40
N LEU A 152 5.52 13.71 8.48
CA LEU A 152 5.40 14.24 9.84
C LEU A 152 6.28 15.47 10.06
N LYS A 153 7.50 15.50 9.48
CA LYS A 153 8.40 16.65 9.54
C LYS A 153 7.73 17.98 9.14
N GLN A 154 6.81 17.97 8.17
CA GLN A 154 6.15 19.20 7.70
C GLN A 154 5.28 19.86 8.78
N ILE A 155 4.79 19.07 9.73
CA ILE A 155 3.85 19.51 10.76
C ILE A 155 4.35 19.29 12.19
N LEU A 156 5.60 18.85 12.33
CA LEU A 156 6.22 18.46 13.59
C LEU A 156 6.13 19.58 14.65
N HIS A 157 6.20 20.85 14.23
CA HIS A 157 6.07 22.00 15.11
C HIS A 157 4.69 22.08 15.80
N LYS A 158 3.61 21.58 15.17
CA LYS A 158 2.24 21.58 15.70
C LYS A 158 1.91 20.39 16.62
N ILE A 159 2.80 19.40 16.75
CA ILE A 159 2.56 18.23 17.59
C ILE A 159 2.63 18.62 19.08
N GLY A 160 1.57 18.30 19.82
CA GLY A 160 1.40 18.49 21.26
C GLY A 160 -0.06 18.57 21.65
N ASN A 161 -0.59 17.49 22.24
CA ASN A 161 -2.01 17.17 22.35
C ASN A 161 -2.66 16.94 20.98
N THR A 162 -2.02 16.10 20.17
CA THR A 162 -2.30 15.94 18.75
C THR A 162 -2.58 14.48 18.42
N TYR A 163 -3.62 14.23 17.63
CA TYR A 163 -3.77 12.94 16.97
C TYR A 163 -2.88 12.85 15.72
N ILE A 164 -2.22 11.72 15.52
CA ILE A 164 -1.50 11.36 14.29
C ILE A 164 -2.20 10.15 13.70
N ILE A 165 -2.61 10.24 12.43
CA ILE A 165 -3.55 9.30 11.82
C ILE A 165 -3.09 8.97 10.40
N PRO A 166 -2.99 7.69 10.01
CA PRO A 166 -2.78 7.32 8.62
C PRO A 166 -4.07 7.52 7.81
N CYS A 167 -3.98 7.83 6.51
CA CYS A 167 -5.16 8.10 5.70
C CYS A 167 -5.93 6.86 5.22
N ASP A 168 -5.34 5.67 5.37
CA ASP A 168 -5.79 4.40 4.80
C ASP A 168 -6.47 3.47 5.82
N VAL A 169 -6.93 4.03 6.94
CA VAL A 169 -7.68 3.29 7.97
C VAL A 169 -9.18 3.59 7.89
N TRP A 170 -9.97 2.53 7.99
CA TRP A 170 -11.41 2.59 8.21
C TRP A 170 -11.74 2.16 9.63
N CYS A 171 -12.38 3.03 10.41
CA CYS A 171 -12.79 2.74 11.78
C CYS A 171 -14.31 2.58 11.86
N ARG A 172 -14.82 1.40 12.24
CA ARG A 172 -16.26 1.12 12.39
C ARG A 172 -16.91 2.07 13.40
N GLU A 173 -16.25 2.26 14.53
CA GLU A 173 -16.65 3.18 15.59
C GLU A 173 -15.68 4.36 15.64
N ASN A 174 -16.07 5.47 16.29
CA ASN A 174 -15.22 6.64 16.44
C ASN A 174 -14.05 6.32 17.41
N PRO A 175 -12.79 6.28 16.94
CA PRO A 175 -11.66 5.95 17.81
C PRO A 175 -11.18 7.16 18.63
N PHE A 176 -11.64 8.37 18.29
CA PHE A 176 -11.21 9.62 18.88
C PHE A 176 -12.08 9.99 20.08
N SER A 177 -11.51 10.79 20.97
CA SER A 177 -12.14 11.23 22.22
C SER A 177 -11.93 12.72 22.38
N ASP A 178 -12.85 13.40 23.07
CA ASP A 178 -12.62 14.76 23.54
C ASP A 178 -11.75 14.81 24.81
N ARG A 179 -11.41 13.64 25.37
CA ARG A 179 -10.68 13.45 26.63
C ARG A 179 -9.62 12.36 26.50
N GLU A 180 -8.36 12.78 26.51
CA GLU A 180 -7.18 11.91 26.46
C GLU A 180 -6.21 12.25 27.60
N TRP A 181 -5.77 11.24 28.36
CA TRP A 181 -5.01 11.47 29.59
C TRP A 181 -3.52 11.15 29.50
N TYR A 182 -3.12 10.43 28.45
CA TYR A 182 -1.76 9.92 28.22
C TYR A 182 -1.52 9.74 26.73
N SER A 183 -0.25 9.75 26.31
CA SER A 183 0.11 9.44 24.93
C SER A 183 0.02 7.93 24.66
N TRP A 184 -0.57 7.56 23.53
CA TRP A 184 -0.80 6.18 23.15
C TRP A 184 -0.67 5.92 21.66
N TYR A 185 -0.46 4.66 21.32
CA TYR A 185 -0.42 4.15 19.95
C TYR A 185 -1.39 2.96 19.80
N MET A 186 -2.22 2.97 18.77
CA MET A 186 -3.23 1.94 18.54
C MET A 186 -2.63 0.68 17.92
N VAL A 187 -2.99 -0.47 18.48
CA VAL A 187 -2.55 -1.78 18.00
C VAL A 187 -3.71 -2.77 17.97
N GLY A 188 -3.71 -3.69 17.01
CA GLY A 188 -4.66 -4.80 16.96
C GLY A 188 -4.38 -5.85 18.03
N GLU A 189 -5.43 -6.50 18.53
CA GLU A 189 -5.32 -7.66 19.43
C GLU A 189 -4.77 -8.91 18.70
N GLU A 190 -5.03 -8.99 17.39
CA GLU A 190 -4.54 -10.05 16.52
C GLU A 190 -3.02 -10.07 16.37
N LYS A 191 -2.49 -11.28 16.18
CA LYS A 191 -1.07 -11.52 15.96
C LYS A 191 -0.74 -11.46 14.48
N SER A 192 0.32 -10.73 14.15
CA SER A 192 0.85 -10.59 12.80
C SER A 192 2.33 -10.97 12.79
N GLU A 193 2.71 -11.87 11.87
CA GLU A 193 4.10 -12.28 11.63
C GLU A 193 4.94 -11.13 11.03
N GLU A 194 4.28 -10.15 10.40
CA GLU A 194 4.93 -8.98 9.81
C GLU A 194 5.28 -7.90 10.84
N SER A 195 4.68 -7.96 12.04
CA SER A 195 4.91 -6.97 13.09
C SER A 195 6.05 -7.37 14.02
N ILE A 196 6.96 -6.43 14.25
CA ILE A 196 8.10 -6.58 15.16
C ILE A 196 7.82 -6.07 16.59
N PHE A 197 6.61 -5.56 16.88
CA PHE A 197 6.25 -5.07 18.21
C PHE A 197 5.16 -5.93 18.84
N ARG A 198 5.27 -6.20 20.14
CA ARG A 198 4.22 -6.86 20.91
C ARG A 198 3.93 -6.14 22.22
N VAL A 199 2.69 -6.26 22.68
CA VAL A 199 2.30 -5.80 24.02
C VAL A 199 2.79 -6.78 25.08
N ASN A 200 3.57 -6.31 26.05
CA ASN A 200 4.03 -7.13 27.18
C ASN A 200 3.04 -7.09 28.37
N ARG A 201 3.31 -7.89 29.42
CA ARG A 201 2.46 -7.95 30.63
C ARG A 201 2.36 -6.62 31.40
N LYS A 202 3.31 -5.70 31.18
CA LYS A 202 3.33 -4.35 31.78
C LYS A 202 2.58 -3.31 30.93
N LYS A 203 1.91 -3.73 29.83
CA LYS A 203 1.26 -2.84 28.85
C LYS A 203 2.26 -1.87 28.21
N GLU A 204 3.41 -2.40 27.80
CA GLU A 204 4.42 -1.67 27.02
C GLU A 204 4.56 -2.33 25.64
N LEU A 205 4.88 -1.53 24.62
CA LEU A 205 5.21 -2.00 23.29
C LEU A 205 6.72 -2.31 23.21
N VAL A 206 7.05 -3.59 23.12
CA VAL A 206 8.44 -4.08 23.09
C VAL A 206 8.71 -4.88 21.82
N LEU A 207 9.97 -4.94 21.39
CA LEU A 207 10.35 -5.77 20.25
C LEU A 207 10.04 -7.25 20.50
N THR A 208 9.60 -7.95 19.45
CA THR A 208 9.44 -9.40 19.44
C THR A 208 10.80 -10.09 19.56
N LYS A 209 10.80 -11.35 20.00
CA LYS A 209 12.02 -12.16 20.13
C LYS A 209 11.95 -13.35 19.18
N GLY A 210 12.96 -13.50 18.31
CA GLY A 210 12.99 -14.60 17.34
C GLY A 210 11.83 -14.53 16.35
N GLU A 211 11.08 -15.62 16.21
CA GLU A 211 9.92 -15.75 15.32
C GLU A 211 8.58 -15.46 16.02
N GLU A 212 8.59 -14.80 17.19
CA GLU A 212 7.34 -14.40 17.85
C GLU A 212 6.55 -13.39 17.00
N ALA A 213 5.28 -13.71 16.72
CA ALA A 213 4.36 -12.78 16.07
C ALA A 213 4.07 -11.54 16.96
N GLY A 214 4.12 -10.36 16.35
CA GLY A 214 3.78 -9.08 16.96
C GLY A 214 2.28 -8.80 16.98
N ASN A 215 1.90 -7.65 17.53
CA ASN A 215 0.56 -7.06 17.40
C ASN A 215 0.51 -6.23 16.12
N ARG A 216 -0.62 -6.25 15.38
CA ARG A 216 -0.77 -5.41 14.19
C ARG A 216 -0.67 -3.92 14.56
N MET A 217 0.13 -3.16 13.84
CA MET A 217 0.36 -1.73 14.08
C MET A 217 -0.61 -0.92 13.23
N ILE A 218 -1.53 -0.18 13.86
CA ILE A 218 -2.64 0.51 13.15
C ILE A 218 -2.26 1.93 12.72
N GLY A 219 -1.26 2.55 13.35
CA GLY A 219 -0.79 3.90 12.99
C GLY A 219 -1.54 5.06 13.64
N ILE A 220 -2.74 4.86 14.20
CA ILE A 220 -3.44 5.91 14.96
C ILE A 220 -2.75 6.11 16.31
N ALA A 221 -2.38 7.35 16.63
CA ALA A 221 -1.75 7.70 17.89
C ALA A 221 -2.24 9.03 18.44
N TYR A 222 -2.14 9.20 19.75
CA TYR A 222 -2.31 10.49 20.42
C TYR A 222 -1.04 10.87 21.17
N ILE A 223 -0.53 12.08 20.96
CA ILE A 223 0.71 12.56 21.55
C ILE A 223 0.44 13.80 22.40
N LEU A 224 0.63 13.69 23.71
CA LEU A 224 0.55 14.81 24.64
C LEU A 224 1.70 15.80 24.43
N LYS A 225 1.48 17.04 24.85
CA LYS A 225 2.50 18.09 24.84
C LYS A 225 3.80 17.70 25.55
N GLU A 226 3.70 16.95 26.65
CA GLU A 226 4.86 16.49 27.44
C GLU A 226 5.74 15.48 26.66
N ASP A 227 5.12 14.57 25.91
CA ASP A 227 5.84 13.55 25.11
C ASP A 227 6.25 14.09 23.73
N ALA A 228 5.54 15.10 23.23
CA ALA A 228 5.83 15.72 21.94
C ALA A 228 7.26 16.27 21.85
N GLY A 229 7.80 16.82 22.94
CA GLY A 229 9.17 17.32 22.97
C GLY A 229 10.20 16.24 22.62
N HIS A 230 10.03 15.04 23.19
CA HIS A 230 10.93 13.92 22.94
C HIS A 230 10.78 13.37 21.52
N LEU A 231 9.54 13.23 21.02
CA LEU A 231 9.28 12.83 19.64
C LEU A 231 9.97 13.78 18.65
N LYS A 232 9.88 15.10 18.89
CA LYS A 232 10.54 16.12 18.06
C LYS A 232 12.05 15.93 18.05
N GLU A 233 12.65 15.81 19.24
CA GLU A 233 14.10 15.63 19.39
C GLU A 233 14.59 14.36 18.67
N GLN A 234 13.88 13.23 18.83
CA GLN A 234 14.26 11.98 18.16
C GLN A 234 14.07 12.07 16.65
N ALA A 235 12.95 12.61 16.18
CA ALA A 235 12.71 12.80 14.74
C ALA A 235 13.80 13.70 14.12
N GLU A 236 14.23 14.76 14.80
CA GLU A 236 15.32 15.64 14.36
C GLU A 236 16.66 14.92 14.22
N LYS A 237 16.98 13.97 15.10
CA LYS A 237 18.20 13.13 14.99
C LYS A 237 18.16 12.17 13.80
N LEU A 238 16.97 11.77 13.37
CA LEU A 238 16.77 10.92 12.20
C LEU A 238 16.80 11.73 10.91
N PHE A 239 16.34 12.99 10.94
CA PHE A 239 16.38 13.86 9.78
C PHE A 239 17.81 14.10 9.29
N GLY A 240 18.00 14.08 7.97
CA GLY A 240 19.27 14.44 7.33
C GLY A 240 20.26 13.28 7.14
N LYS A 241 20.05 12.15 7.79
CA LYS A 241 20.81 10.92 7.52
C LYS A 241 20.19 10.15 6.35
N ARG A 242 21.04 9.64 5.45
CA ARG A 242 20.57 8.95 4.22
C ARG A 242 19.86 7.63 4.52
N GLU A 243 20.28 6.93 5.58
CA GLU A 243 19.70 5.64 6.01
C GLU A 243 18.23 5.76 6.44
N TYR A 244 17.83 6.86 7.07
CA TYR A 244 16.45 7.06 7.56
C TYR A 244 15.52 7.70 6.53
N ARG A 245 15.90 7.77 5.24
CA ARG A 245 14.99 8.31 4.20
C ARG A 245 13.72 7.48 4.02
N GLN A 246 13.79 6.17 4.30
CA GLN A 246 12.67 5.24 4.17
C GLN A 246 12.01 4.91 5.51
N SER A 247 12.39 5.61 6.59
CA SER A 247 11.85 5.38 7.93
C SER A 247 10.41 5.82 8.07
N PHE A 248 9.70 5.06 8.91
CA PHE A 248 8.39 5.43 9.39
C PHE A 248 8.51 6.43 10.54
N TRP A 249 7.49 7.24 10.80
CA TRP A 249 7.52 8.20 11.91
C TRP A 249 7.57 7.49 13.26
N GLU A 250 7.02 6.28 13.34
CA GLU A 250 7.11 5.37 14.47
C GLU A 250 8.54 5.09 14.90
N ASP A 251 9.52 5.12 13.98
CA ASP A 251 10.94 4.92 14.31
C ASP A 251 11.44 5.98 15.30
N ALA A 252 10.86 7.20 15.28
CA ALA A 252 11.20 8.25 16.24
C ALA A 252 10.64 8.01 17.65
N LEU A 253 9.75 7.02 17.82
CA LEU A 253 9.22 6.59 19.10
C LEU A 253 9.99 5.40 19.71
N VAL A 254 10.99 4.88 19.00
CA VAL A 254 11.65 3.62 19.37
C VAL A 254 13.07 3.88 19.85
N TRP A 255 13.34 3.53 21.11
CA TRP A 255 14.68 3.48 21.66
C TRP A 255 14.78 2.43 22.77
N ASP A 256 16.00 1.99 23.10
CA ASP A 256 16.27 0.93 24.09
C ASP A 256 15.44 -0.36 23.88
N GLY A 257 15.11 -0.68 22.62
CA GLY A 257 14.36 -1.87 22.24
C GLY A 257 12.85 -1.83 22.55
N LYS A 258 12.27 -0.64 22.76
CA LYS A 258 10.84 -0.44 23.01
C LYS A 258 10.29 0.79 22.30
N MET A 259 9.00 0.78 22.01
CA MET A 259 8.26 1.97 21.59
C MET A 259 7.74 2.68 22.83
N HIS A 260 8.01 3.97 22.94
CA HIS A 260 7.69 4.79 24.12
C HIS A 260 6.33 5.46 24.03
N LEU A 261 5.32 4.65 23.74
CA LEU A 261 3.92 5.00 23.89
C LEU A 261 3.18 3.82 24.53
N ARG A 262 2.08 4.11 25.22
CA ARG A 262 1.24 3.03 25.75
C ARG A 262 0.41 2.43 24.61
N PRO A 263 0.23 1.10 24.56
CA PRO A 263 -0.64 0.48 23.59
C PRO A 263 -2.11 0.79 23.91
N ARG A 264 -2.88 1.14 22.89
CA ARG A 264 -4.35 1.13 22.90
C ARG A 264 -4.81 -0.03 22.01
N GLU A 265 -5.17 -1.13 22.65
CA GLU A 265 -5.57 -2.36 21.94
C GLU A 265 -6.99 -2.21 21.37
N VAL A 266 -7.18 -2.68 20.13
CA VAL A 266 -8.48 -2.69 19.45
C VAL A 266 -8.72 -4.05 18.79
N LYS A 267 -9.97 -4.49 18.75
CA LYS A 267 -10.36 -5.72 18.06
C LYS A 267 -10.26 -5.52 16.54
N GLY A 268 -9.73 -6.52 15.84
CA GLY A 268 -9.48 -6.44 14.40
C GLY A 268 -10.70 -6.12 13.54
N ASP A 269 -11.92 -6.44 13.96
CA ASP A 269 -13.13 -6.15 13.18
C ASP A 269 -13.60 -4.68 13.28
N LEU A 270 -13.05 -3.91 14.22
CA LEU A 270 -13.41 -2.50 14.44
C LEU A 270 -12.54 -1.53 13.63
N VAL A 271 -11.31 -1.92 13.25
CA VAL A 271 -10.39 -1.07 12.50
C VAL A 271 -9.67 -1.87 11.41
N HIS A 272 -9.82 -1.41 10.16
CA HIS A 272 -9.30 -2.06 8.97
C HIS A 272 -8.37 -1.11 8.22
N GLU A 273 -7.19 -1.58 7.84
CA GLU A 273 -6.31 -0.86 6.93
C GLU A 273 -6.61 -1.33 5.50
N ILE A 274 -6.75 -0.39 4.57
CA ILE A 274 -7.07 -0.69 3.18
C ILE A 274 -5.83 -0.43 2.32
N ASN A 275 -5.07 -1.51 2.09
CA ASN A 275 -3.84 -1.56 1.31
C ASN A 275 -3.97 -2.36 0.01
N THR A 276 -5.01 -3.17 -0.10
CA THR A 276 -5.30 -4.08 -1.21
C THR A 276 -6.77 -4.02 -1.64
N LEU A 277 -7.05 -4.53 -2.85
CA LEU A 277 -8.43 -4.66 -3.33
C LEU A 277 -9.21 -5.71 -2.51
N GLU A 278 -8.53 -6.76 -2.06
CA GLU A 278 -9.06 -7.82 -1.21
C GLU A 278 -9.61 -7.25 0.10
N GLU A 279 -8.83 -6.45 0.82
CA GLU A 279 -9.27 -5.83 2.07
C GLU A 279 -10.49 -4.93 1.83
N LEU A 280 -10.49 -4.17 0.74
CA LEU A 280 -11.65 -3.37 0.34
C LEU A 280 -12.87 -4.25 0.06
N ARG A 281 -12.70 -5.39 -0.61
CA ARG A 281 -13.78 -6.33 -0.95
C ARG A 281 -14.33 -7.07 0.25
N GLU A 282 -13.47 -7.45 1.18
CA GLU A 282 -13.88 -8.08 2.45
C GLU A 282 -14.73 -7.12 3.28
N LEU A 283 -14.40 -5.83 3.24
CA LEU A 283 -15.12 -4.80 3.98
C LEU A 283 -16.38 -4.32 3.25
N ASP A 284 -16.32 -4.07 1.95
CA ASP A 284 -17.41 -3.55 1.13
C ASP A 284 -17.46 -4.19 -0.27
N HIS A 285 -18.01 -5.40 -0.35
CA HIS A 285 -18.18 -6.14 -1.61
C HIS A 285 -19.00 -5.42 -2.71
N HIS A 286 -19.72 -4.35 -2.37
CA HIS A 286 -20.50 -3.54 -3.31
C HIS A 286 -19.80 -2.25 -3.76
N SER A 287 -18.56 -2.03 -3.30
CA SER A 287 -17.79 -0.83 -3.63
C SER A 287 -17.75 -0.61 -5.16
N SER A 288 -18.04 0.63 -5.58
CA SER A 288 -17.98 1.01 -7.00
C SER A 288 -16.56 0.82 -7.55
N GLN A 289 -15.57 0.94 -6.66
CA GLN A 289 -14.17 0.66 -6.87
C GLN A 289 -13.83 -0.85 -6.82
N LEU A 290 -14.81 -1.75 -6.95
CA LEU A 290 -14.59 -3.16 -7.29
C LEU A 290 -15.11 -3.50 -8.69
N ASN A 291 -16.01 -2.70 -9.25
CA ASN A 291 -16.62 -2.94 -10.56
C ASN A 291 -15.74 -2.38 -11.68
N SER A 292 -14.71 -3.12 -12.09
CA SER A 292 -13.96 -2.81 -13.31
C SER A 292 -14.40 -3.63 -14.51
N ASP A 293 -14.33 -2.98 -15.68
CA ASP A 293 -14.42 -3.58 -17.00
C ASP A 293 -13.55 -4.84 -17.16
N ILE A 294 -12.38 -4.89 -16.50
CA ILE A 294 -11.49 -6.05 -16.58
C ILE A 294 -11.94 -7.23 -15.71
N LEU A 295 -12.55 -7.03 -14.53
CA LEU A 295 -13.15 -8.17 -13.80
C LEU A 295 -14.33 -8.74 -14.55
N SER A 296 -15.15 -7.88 -15.15
CA SER A 296 -16.22 -8.30 -16.06
C SER A 296 -15.66 -9.09 -17.23
N LEU A 297 -14.61 -8.59 -17.89
CA LEU A 297 -13.93 -9.30 -18.97
C LEU A 297 -13.37 -10.66 -18.51
N ILE A 298 -12.74 -10.73 -17.33
CA ILE A 298 -12.23 -12.00 -16.80
C ILE A 298 -13.38 -12.97 -16.55
N GLY A 299 -14.49 -12.49 -15.98
CA GLY A 299 -15.71 -13.28 -15.76
C GLY A 299 -16.28 -13.84 -17.06
N GLU A 300 -16.32 -13.03 -18.12
CA GLU A 300 -16.74 -13.46 -19.46
C GLU A 300 -15.77 -14.48 -20.07
N VAL A 301 -14.46 -14.20 -20.01
CA VAL A 301 -13.42 -15.06 -20.60
C VAL A 301 -13.32 -16.42 -19.91
N LEU A 302 -13.53 -16.46 -18.60
CA LEU A 302 -13.42 -17.68 -17.79
C LEU A 302 -14.76 -18.33 -17.45
N ASP A 303 -15.88 -17.76 -17.93
CA ASP A 303 -17.24 -18.19 -17.61
C ASP A 303 -17.44 -18.37 -16.10
N CYS A 304 -17.13 -17.30 -15.36
CA CYS A 304 -17.22 -17.27 -13.91
C CYS A 304 -17.84 -15.96 -13.40
N ARG A 305 -18.37 -16.03 -12.18
CA ARG A 305 -18.82 -14.82 -11.49
C ARG A 305 -17.60 -14.06 -10.95
N THR A 306 -17.69 -12.74 -10.88
CA THR A 306 -16.57 -11.90 -10.40
C THR A 306 -16.17 -12.25 -8.98
N GLU A 307 -17.07 -12.79 -8.16
CA GLU A 307 -16.76 -13.24 -6.81
C GLU A 307 -15.86 -14.49 -6.77
N GLU A 308 -15.82 -15.28 -7.85
CA GLU A 308 -14.96 -16.46 -7.97
C GLU A 308 -13.51 -16.10 -8.32
N ILE A 309 -13.26 -14.82 -8.67
CA ILE A 309 -11.93 -14.26 -8.91
C ILE A 309 -11.39 -13.79 -7.57
N VAL A 310 -10.38 -14.48 -7.03
CA VAL A 310 -9.81 -14.22 -5.70
C VAL A 310 -8.29 -14.17 -5.76
N GLU A 311 -7.64 -13.83 -4.65
CA GLU A 311 -6.17 -13.75 -4.54
C GLU A 311 -5.52 -12.85 -5.61
N ILE A 312 -6.12 -11.68 -5.88
CA ILE A 312 -5.60 -10.72 -6.85
C ILE A 312 -4.34 -10.09 -6.26
N ARG A 313 -3.24 -10.17 -7.01
CA ARG A 313 -1.94 -9.64 -6.57
C ARG A 313 -1.26 -8.91 -7.70
N ALA A 314 -0.93 -7.64 -7.48
CA ALA A 314 -0.17 -6.86 -8.44
C ALA A 314 1.23 -7.47 -8.64
N LEU A 315 1.64 -7.66 -9.90
CA LEU A 315 2.99 -8.09 -10.24
C LEU A 315 3.84 -6.84 -10.53
N LYS A 316 4.81 -6.55 -9.66
CA LYS A 316 5.73 -5.41 -9.81
C LYS A 316 6.83 -5.64 -10.89
N LYS A 317 6.57 -6.49 -11.89
CA LYS A 317 7.55 -6.88 -12.92
C LYS A 317 7.08 -6.44 -14.31
N GLY A 318 8.00 -5.88 -15.10
CA GLY A 318 7.78 -5.45 -16.49
C GLY A 318 7.83 -3.92 -16.69
N MET A 319 8.35 -3.48 -17.83
CA MET A 319 8.51 -2.04 -18.16
C MET A 319 7.29 -1.44 -18.89
N THR A 320 6.56 -2.26 -19.65
CA THR A 320 5.55 -1.79 -20.62
C THR A 320 4.13 -2.21 -20.28
N ASN A 321 3.93 -3.00 -19.22
CA ASN A 321 2.62 -3.52 -18.86
C ASN A 321 2.39 -3.47 -17.36
N ARG A 322 1.14 -3.25 -16.99
CA ARG A 322 0.63 -3.44 -15.63
C ARG A 322 0.05 -4.85 -15.58
N SER A 323 0.65 -5.73 -14.80
CA SER A 323 0.25 -7.14 -14.72
C SER A 323 -0.20 -7.49 -13.32
N PHE A 324 -1.14 -8.43 -13.21
CA PHE A 324 -1.56 -8.99 -11.94
C PHE A 324 -1.86 -10.48 -12.05
N GLN A 325 -1.61 -11.18 -10.96
CA GLN A 325 -2.02 -12.56 -10.79
C GLN A 325 -3.39 -12.60 -10.12
N PHE A 326 -4.19 -13.61 -10.43
CA PHE A 326 -5.42 -13.93 -9.70
C PHE A 326 -5.68 -15.43 -9.73
N THR A 327 -6.52 -15.91 -8.82
CA THR A 327 -6.99 -17.29 -8.75
C THR A 327 -8.47 -17.35 -9.10
N CYS A 328 -8.87 -18.27 -9.96
CA CYS A 328 -10.27 -18.55 -10.26
C CYS A 328 -10.48 -20.07 -10.26
N ARG A 329 -11.43 -20.55 -9.44
CA ARG A 329 -11.76 -21.98 -9.27
C ARG A 329 -10.51 -22.87 -9.03
N GLY A 330 -9.60 -22.38 -8.18
CA GLY A 330 -8.37 -23.10 -7.79
C GLY A 330 -7.25 -23.09 -8.84
N LYS A 331 -7.41 -22.38 -9.97
CA LYS A 331 -6.36 -22.19 -10.98
C LYS A 331 -5.85 -20.76 -10.95
N ARG A 332 -4.54 -20.61 -11.14
CA ARG A 332 -3.88 -19.29 -11.20
C ARG A 332 -3.80 -18.78 -12.63
N TYR A 333 -3.99 -17.49 -12.78
CA TYR A 333 -3.98 -16.76 -14.03
C TYR A 333 -3.17 -15.47 -13.90
N ILE A 334 -2.72 -14.95 -15.03
CA ILE A 334 -2.12 -13.63 -15.14
C ILE A 334 -2.97 -12.81 -16.11
N ALA A 335 -3.39 -11.63 -15.68
CA ALA A 335 -3.91 -10.60 -16.57
C ALA A 335 -2.84 -9.52 -16.77
N ARG A 336 -2.61 -9.17 -18.03
CA ARG A 336 -1.66 -8.16 -18.48
C ARG A 336 -2.44 -7.06 -19.18
N ILE A 337 -2.28 -5.84 -18.67
CA ILE A 337 -2.89 -4.65 -19.23
C ILE A 337 -1.77 -3.73 -19.73
N PRO A 338 -1.83 -3.26 -20.99
CA PRO A 338 -0.82 -2.35 -21.50
C PRO A 338 -0.69 -1.08 -20.66
N GLY A 339 0.55 -0.66 -20.42
CA GLY A 339 0.84 0.61 -19.75
C GLY A 339 0.47 1.81 -20.62
N GLU A 340 0.22 2.96 -19.99
CA GLU A 340 -0.06 4.21 -20.70
C GLU A 340 1.07 4.57 -21.68
N GLY A 341 0.71 5.09 -22.85
CA GLY A 341 1.66 5.48 -23.89
C GLY A 341 2.29 4.33 -24.69
N THR A 342 2.19 3.08 -24.22
CA THR A 342 2.83 1.93 -24.90
C THR A 342 2.23 1.61 -26.26
N GLY A 343 0.99 2.04 -26.53
CA GLY A 343 0.37 1.94 -27.85
C GLY A 343 1.10 2.72 -28.95
N LYS A 344 1.96 3.68 -28.59
CA LYS A 344 2.83 4.37 -29.56
C LYS A 344 3.98 3.49 -30.04
N MET A 345 4.42 2.52 -29.25
CA MET A 345 5.58 1.66 -29.57
C MET A 345 5.16 0.25 -29.97
N ILE A 346 4.02 -0.24 -29.45
CA ILE A 346 3.58 -1.62 -29.61
C ILE A 346 2.27 -1.65 -30.39
N ASN A 347 2.29 -2.30 -31.55
CA ASN A 347 1.10 -2.52 -32.36
C ASN A 347 0.33 -3.76 -31.86
N ARG A 348 -0.88 -3.53 -31.33
CA ARG A 348 -1.71 -4.59 -30.71
C ARG A 348 -2.28 -5.57 -31.71
N LYS A 349 -2.55 -5.12 -32.92
CA LYS A 349 -3.00 -5.98 -34.00
C LYS A 349 -1.88 -6.94 -34.41
N GLN A 350 -0.65 -6.44 -34.56
CA GLN A 350 0.52 -7.27 -34.84
C GLN A 350 0.80 -8.27 -33.71
N GLU A 351 0.76 -7.85 -32.44
CA GLU A 351 0.89 -8.75 -31.28
C GLU A 351 -0.18 -9.85 -31.31
N TYR A 352 -1.44 -9.48 -31.54
CA TYR A 352 -2.54 -10.45 -31.69
C TYR A 352 -2.29 -11.45 -32.82
N ASP A 353 -1.88 -11.00 -34.01
CA ASP A 353 -1.64 -11.85 -35.17
C ASP A 353 -0.51 -12.86 -34.92
N VAL A 354 0.54 -12.46 -34.18
CA VAL A 354 1.59 -13.38 -33.70
C VAL A 354 0.99 -14.46 -32.81
N TYR A 355 0.21 -14.12 -31.80
CA TYR A 355 -0.40 -15.12 -30.91
C TYR A 355 -1.39 -16.05 -31.64
N GLN A 356 -2.07 -15.58 -32.68
CA GLN A 356 -2.89 -16.46 -33.52
C GLN A 356 -2.02 -17.47 -34.29
N ALA A 357 -0.87 -17.06 -34.82
CA ALA A 357 0.05 -17.96 -35.50
C ALA A 357 0.68 -19.02 -34.56
N LEU A 358 0.83 -18.69 -33.26
CA LEU A 358 1.37 -19.58 -32.23
C LEU A 358 0.32 -20.54 -31.63
N LYS A 359 -0.97 -20.33 -31.89
CA LYS A 359 -2.06 -21.08 -31.27
C LYS A 359 -1.91 -22.59 -31.52
N GLY A 360 -1.90 -23.37 -30.43
CA GLY A 360 -1.80 -24.84 -30.49
C GLY A 360 -0.38 -25.39 -30.70
N LYS A 361 0.67 -24.56 -30.64
CA LYS A 361 2.07 -24.98 -30.87
C LYS A 361 2.92 -25.12 -29.61
N GLU A 362 2.35 -24.89 -28.43
CA GLU A 362 3.05 -24.93 -27.13
C GLU A 362 4.34 -24.06 -27.10
N ILE A 363 4.33 -22.95 -27.84
CA ILE A 363 5.46 -22.01 -27.92
C ILE A 363 5.40 -20.92 -26.84
N ALA A 364 4.19 -20.47 -26.51
CA ALA A 364 3.95 -19.40 -25.56
C ALA A 364 3.15 -19.92 -24.35
N ASP A 365 3.03 -19.08 -23.34
CA ASP A 365 2.12 -19.29 -22.21
C ASP A 365 0.68 -19.54 -22.71
N PRO A 366 -0.11 -20.42 -22.05
CA PRO A 366 -1.47 -20.72 -22.50
C PRO A 366 -2.35 -19.46 -22.46
N VAL A 367 -2.65 -18.91 -23.63
CA VAL A 367 -3.47 -17.70 -23.76
C VAL A 367 -4.95 -18.05 -23.70
N ARG A 368 -5.67 -17.46 -22.74
CA ARG A 368 -7.13 -17.53 -22.64
C ARG A 368 -7.81 -16.40 -23.39
N TYR A 369 -7.20 -15.22 -23.38
CA TYR A 369 -7.69 -14.05 -24.09
C TYR A 369 -6.55 -13.13 -24.52
N ILE A 370 -6.69 -12.52 -25.70
CA ILE A 370 -5.88 -11.40 -26.14
C ILE A 370 -6.71 -10.48 -27.05
N SER A 371 -6.75 -9.19 -26.75
CA SER A 371 -7.49 -8.19 -27.55
C SER A 371 -6.58 -7.52 -28.58
N PRO A 372 -6.98 -7.47 -29.86
CA PRO A 372 -6.28 -6.68 -30.88
C PRO A 372 -6.54 -5.17 -30.75
N GLU A 373 -7.59 -4.73 -30.06
CA GLU A 373 -7.92 -3.31 -29.89
C GLU A 373 -7.14 -2.68 -28.72
N ASN A 374 -7.26 -3.27 -27.52
CA ASN A 374 -6.73 -2.69 -26.30
C ASN A 374 -5.49 -3.41 -25.75
N GLY A 375 -5.10 -4.54 -26.34
CA GLY A 375 -3.92 -5.30 -25.95
C GLY A 375 -4.02 -6.03 -24.61
N TYR A 376 -5.22 -6.14 -24.03
CA TYR A 376 -5.42 -6.91 -22.80
C TYR A 376 -5.13 -8.37 -23.09
N LYS A 377 -4.39 -9.03 -22.21
CA LYS A 377 -4.05 -10.45 -22.33
C LYS A 377 -4.34 -11.17 -21.01
N ILE A 378 -5.02 -12.30 -21.07
CA ILE A 378 -5.25 -13.19 -19.92
C ILE A 378 -4.63 -14.55 -20.26
N THR A 379 -3.73 -15.03 -19.41
CA THR A 379 -3.05 -16.30 -19.59
C THR A 379 -3.10 -17.16 -18.33
N GLU A 380 -2.93 -18.46 -18.49
CA GLU A 380 -2.76 -19.36 -17.35
C GLU A 380 -1.36 -19.17 -16.74
N PHE A 381 -1.30 -19.16 -15.41
CA PHE A 381 -0.03 -19.14 -14.72
C PHE A 381 0.70 -20.47 -14.93
N VAL A 382 1.98 -20.39 -15.28
CA VAL A 382 2.84 -21.56 -15.49
C VAL A 382 3.87 -21.63 -14.38
N ASP A 383 3.86 -22.71 -13.60
CA ASP A 383 4.92 -23.03 -12.65
C ASP A 383 6.20 -23.44 -13.40
N ALA A 384 7.12 -22.48 -13.54
CA ALA A 384 8.42 -22.66 -14.19
C ALA A 384 9.44 -21.73 -13.54
N ARG A 385 10.72 -22.11 -13.63
CA ARG A 385 11.83 -21.21 -13.34
C ARG A 385 12.33 -20.55 -14.63
N THR A 386 12.97 -19.39 -14.51
CA THR A 386 13.67 -18.77 -15.64
C THR A 386 14.96 -19.53 -15.96
N CYS A 387 15.46 -19.37 -17.19
CA CYS A 387 16.77 -19.85 -17.59
C CYS A 387 17.87 -19.18 -16.76
N ASP A 388 18.80 -19.99 -16.26
CA ASP A 388 20.02 -19.51 -15.62
C ASP A 388 21.09 -19.28 -16.72
N PRO A 389 21.52 -18.03 -16.97
CA PRO A 389 22.51 -17.75 -18.02
C PRO A 389 23.91 -18.27 -17.70
N ASP A 390 24.20 -18.57 -16.43
CA ASP A 390 25.51 -19.11 -16.00
C ASP A 390 25.54 -20.65 -16.03
N SER A 391 24.41 -21.29 -16.37
CA SER A 391 24.30 -22.74 -16.54
C SER A 391 24.37 -23.13 -18.01
N ASP A 392 25.46 -23.81 -18.40
CA ASP A 392 25.65 -24.33 -19.77
C ASP A 392 24.49 -25.25 -20.22
N GLU A 393 23.90 -26.00 -19.29
CA GLU A 393 22.77 -26.88 -19.58
C GLU A 393 21.53 -26.06 -19.96
N ASP A 394 21.22 -25.04 -19.18
CA ASP A 394 20.05 -24.18 -19.40
C ASP A 394 20.18 -23.41 -20.71
N VAL A 395 21.35 -22.80 -20.95
CA VAL A 395 21.64 -22.08 -22.19
C VAL A 395 21.53 -23.03 -23.39
N SER A 396 22.07 -24.25 -23.29
CA SER A 396 21.96 -25.26 -24.34
C SER A 396 20.50 -25.63 -24.63
N ARG A 397 19.67 -25.81 -23.59
CA ARG A 397 18.24 -26.09 -23.73
C ARG A 397 17.48 -24.93 -24.37
N ALA A 398 17.72 -23.69 -23.91
CA ALA A 398 17.11 -22.49 -24.45
C ALA A 398 17.47 -22.30 -25.94
N MET A 399 18.74 -22.47 -26.31
CA MET A 399 19.19 -22.34 -27.71
C MET A 399 18.64 -23.45 -28.61
N LYS A 400 18.52 -24.69 -28.12
CA LYS A 400 17.86 -25.79 -28.87
C LYS A 400 16.39 -25.48 -29.11
N TYR A 401 15.69 -24.99 -28.08
CA TYR A 401 14.29 -24.60 -28.20
C TYR A 401 14.09 -23.43 -29.17
N LEU A 402 14.91 -22.38 -29.07
CA LEU A 402 14.87 -21.24 -29.97
C LEU A 402 15.12 -21.64 -31.43
N ARG A 403 16.06 -22.57 -31.67
CA ARG A 403 16.30 -23.14 -33.01
C ARG A 403 15.08 -23.91 -33.52
N ALA A 404 14.52 -24.81 -32.70
CA ALA A 404 13.33 -25.58 -33.08
C ALA A 404 12.14 -24.66 -33.39
N PHE A 405 12.00 -23.55 -32.66
CA PHE A 405 11.01 -22.53 -32.95
C PHE A 405 11.23 -21.87 -34.31
N HIS A 406 12.47 -21.45 -34.64
CA HIS A 406 12.78 -20.88 -35.95
C HIS A 406 12.57 -21.87 -37.10
N ASP A 407 12.89 -23.15 -36.90
CA ASP A 407 12.67 -24.21 -37.88
C ASP A 407 11.18 -24.46 -38.17
N CYS A 408 10.26 -23.98 -37.32
CA CYS A 408 8.82 -24.02 -37.60
C CYS A 408 8.41 -23.08 -38.74
N ARG A 409 9.26 -22.11 -39.13
CA ARG A 409 9.06 -21.21 -40.28
C ARG A 409 7.70 -20.51 -40.31
N LEU A 410 7.18 -20.15 -39.13
CA LEU A 410 5.90 -19.46 -38.99
C LEU A 410 5.97 -18.07 -39.62
N LYS A 411 4.85 -17.57 -40.13
CA LYS A 411 4.76 -16.26 -40.79
C LYS A 411 3.53 -15.50 -40.35
N VAL A 412 3.64 -14.18 -40.40
CA VAL A 412 2.58 -13.18 -40.18
C VAL A 412 2.74 -12.08 -41.23
N ASP A 413 1.70 -11.29 -41.46
CA ASP A 413 1.65 -10.28 -42.54
C ASP A 413 2.39 -8.97 -42.22
N HIS A 414 3.32 -9.01 -41.26
CA HIS A 414 4.15 -7.87 -40.88
C HIS A 414 5.58 -8.33 -40.59
N SER A 415 6.52 -7.38 -40.66
CA SER A 415 7.93 -7.59 -40.38
C SER A 415 8.44 -6.55 -39.38
N PHE A 416 9.50 -6.91 -38.66
CA PHE A 416 10.23 -5.99 -37.79
C PHE A 416 11.52 -5.55 -38.50
N ASP A 417 11.61 -4.29 -38.90
CA ASP A 417 12.84 -3.68 -39.42
C ASP A 417 13.53 -2.88 -38.32
N LEU A 418 14.73 -3.32 -37.92
CA LEU A 418 15.49 -2.70 -36.83
C LEU A 418 15.79 -1.21 -37.09
N PHE A 419 16.15 -0.85 -38.33
CA PHE A 419 16.57 0.50 -38.66
C PHE A 419 15.38 1.45 -38.76
N GLU A 420 14.25 0.99 -39.32
CA GLU A 420 13.01 1.77 -39.31
C GLU A 420 12.52 2.03 -37.87
N GLN A 421 12.62 1.04 -36.99
CA GLN A 421 12.24 1.21 -35.57
C GLN A 421 13.17 2.18 -34.83
N MET A 422 14.48 2.15 -35.13
CA MET A 422 15.43 3.12 -34.57
C MET A 422 15.06 4.56 -34.97
N GLU A 423 14.82 4.82 -36.25
CA GLU A 423 14.41 6.16 -36.71
C GLU A 423 13.06 6.58 -36.14
N TYR A 424 12.10 5.65 -36.05
CA TYR A 424 10.81 5.91 -35.45
C TYR A 424 10.94 6.32 -33.98
N TYR A 425 11.70 5.59 -33.17
CA TYR A 425 11.90 5.93 -31.76
C TYR A 425 12.62 7.26 -31.56
N GLU A 426 13.58 7.61 -32.42
CA GLU A 426 14.22 8.93 -32.40
C GLU A 426 13.23 10.05 -32.78
N SER A 427 12.31 9.79 -33.72
CA SER A 427 11.27 10.76 -34.09
C SER A 427 10.33 11.11 -32.92
N LEU A 428 10.15 10.19 -31.96
CA LEU A 428 9.33 10.41 -30.77
C LEU A 428 9.96 11.37 -29.75
N TRP A 429 11.22 11.78 -29.94
CA TRP A 429 11.93 12.69 -29.03
C TRP A 429 11.48 14.14 -29.17
N ASN A 430 10.71 14.49 -30.21
CA ASN A 430 10.21 15.85 -30.44
C ASN A 430 11.30 16.95 -30.41
N GLY A 431 12.52 16.62 -30.86
CA GLY A 431 13.65 17.55 -30.90
C GLY A 431 14.51 17.61 -29.63
N GLU A 432 14.15 16.84 -28.59
CA GLU A 432 15.02 16.65 -27.41
C GLU A 432 16.28 15.84 -27.78
N LYS A 433 17.36 16.08 -27.05
CA LYS A 433 18.62 15.33 -27.22
C LYS A 433 18.61 14.06 -26.38
N SER A 434 19.33 13.05 -26.84
CA SER A 434 19.60 11.86 -26.04
C SER A 434 20.26 12.24 -24.70
N VAL A 435 19.86 11.54 -23.64
CA VAL A 435 20.53 11.60 -22.33
C VAL A 435 21.96 11.05 -22.37
N PHE A 436 22.28 10.25 -23.40
CA PHE A 436 23.61 9.68 -23.63
C PHE A 436 24.40 10.58 -24.59
N LYS A 437 25.56 11.06 -24.12
CA LYS A 437 26.40 12.02 -24.86
C LYS A 437 26.99 11.43 -26.15
N ASP A 438 27.14 10.11 -26.21
CA ASP A 438 27.74 9.36 -27.29
C ASP A 438 26.72 8.71 -28.24
N TYR A 439 25.42 8.97 -28.06
CA TYR A 439 24.34 8.36 -28.84
C TYR A 439 24.56 8.42 -30.36
N GLN A 440 24.94 9.57 -30.90
CA GLN A 440 25.16 9.73 -32.36
C GLN A 440 26.30 8.86 -32.86
N LYS A 441 27.40 8.76 -32.10
CA LYS A 441 28.53 7.89 -32.42
C LYS A 441 28.11 6.41 -32.41
N VAL A 442 27.34 5.99 -31.42
CA VAL A 442 26.81 4.62 -31.33
C VAL A 442 25.85 4.34 -32.50
N LYS A 443 24.97 5.29 -32.84
CA LYS A 443 24.06 5.17 -33.99
C LYS A 443 24.85 4.95 -35.29
N GLU A 444 25.87 5.76 -35.55
CA GLU A 444 26.75 5.60 -36.72
C GLU A 444 27.37 4.20 -36.79
N GLN A 445 27.93 3.71 -35.68
CA GLN A 445 28.51 2.36 -35.60
C GLN A 445 27.49 1.25 -35.87
N ILE A 446 26.26 1.37 -35.39
CA ILE A 446 25.18 0.42 -35.69
C ILE A 446 24.81 0.47 -37.18
N TYR A 447 24.80 1.66 -37.78
CA TYR A 447 24.50 1.84 -39.20
C TYR A 447 25.57 1.26 -40.13
N GLU A 448 26.85 1.21 -39.71
CA GLU A 448 27.91 0.51 -40.45
C GLU A 448 27.58 -0.98 -40.63
N LEU A 449 26.91 -1.60 -39.65
CA LEU A 449 26.49 -3.00 -39.72
C LEU A 449 25.32 -3.24 -40.70
N LYS A 450 24.57 -2.20 -41.06
CA LYS A 450 23.41 -2.31 -41.97
C LYS A 450 23.80 -2.95 -43.30
N ALA A 451 24.89 -2.46 -43.91
CA ALA A 451 25.36 -2.96 -45.19
C ALA A 451 25.79 -4.44 -45.12
N TYR A 452 26.35 -4.87 -43.98
CA TYR A 452 26.70 -6.26 -43.75
C TYR A 452 25.44 -7.13 -43.64
N ILE A 453 24.46 -6.70 -42.83
CA ILE A 453 23.18 -7.42 -42.60
C ILE A 453 22.38 -7.55 -43.90
N ASP A 454 22.29 -6.47 -44.69
CA ASP A 454 21.51 -6.45 -45.93
C ASP A 454 22.05 -7.38 -47.01
N ARG A 455 23.35 -7.68 -46.99
CA ARG A 455 23.99 -8.62 -47.93
C ARG A 455 23.87 -10.09 -47.52
N GLN A 456 23.49 -10.38 -46.27
CA GLN A 456 23.34 -11.76 -45.84
C GLN A 456 22.12 -12.40 -46.49
N PRO A 457 22.15 -13.71 -46.80
CA PRO A 457 20.95 -14.43 -47.20
C PRO A 457 19.92 -14.35 -46.06
N LYS A 458 18.71 -13.89 -46.39
CA LYS A 458 17.62 -13.70 -45.42
C LYS A 458 16.61 -14.85 -45.55
N GLU A 459 16.32 -15.52 -44.44
CA GLU A 459 15.16 -16.39 -44.31
C GLU A 459 14.12 -15.67 -43.44
N ILE A 460 12.94 -15.41 -44.01
CA ILE A 460 11.89 -14.64 -43.32
C ILE A 460 10.94 -15.60 -42.61
N ALA A 461 10.98 -15.57 -41.28
CA ALA A 461 10.11 -16.30 -40.38
C ALA A 461 9.91 -15.50 -39.09
N LEU A 462 8.91 -15.92 -38.31
CA LEU A 462 8.66 -15.40 -36.98
C LEU A 462 9.85 -15.73 -36.07
N THR A 463 10.35 -14.72 -35.36
CA THR A 463 11.50 -14.84 -34.47
C THR A 463 11.21 -14.10 -33.17
N HIS A 464 11.87 -14.50 -32.08
CA HIS A 464 11.65 -13.93 -30.76
C HIS A 464 12.18 -12.50 -30.61
N ILE A 465 13.17 -12.11 -31.43
CA ILE A 465 13.88 -10.81 -31.45
C ILE A 465 14.55 -10.34 -30.13
N ASP A 466 14.23 -10.95 -28.99
CA ASP A 466 14.76 -10.63 -27.65
C ASP A 466 15.05 -11.91 -26.83
N ALA A 467 16.09 -12.65 -27.19
CA ALA A 467 16.44 -13.93 -26.54
C ALA A 467 17.13 -13.74 -25.16
N ASN A 468 16.59 -12.87 -24.31
CA ASN A 468 17.01 -12.71 -22.92
C ASN A 468 16.64 -13.97 -22.11
N HIS A 469 17.50 -14.38 -21.17
CA HIS A 469 17.31 -15.55 -20.31
C HIS A 469 15.98 -15.51 -19.52
N ASP A 470 15.49 -14.31 -19.16
CA ASP A 470 14.22 -14.12 -18.47
C ASP A 470 12.99 -14.54 -19.31
N ASN A 471 13.13 -14.57 -20.64
CA ASN A 471 12.06 -14.94 -21.57
C ASN A 471 11.94 -16.47 -21.79
N PHE A 472 12.86 -17.26 -21.22
CA PHE A 472 12.84 -18.71 -21.29
C PHE A 472 12.33 -19.32 -19.98
N CYS A 473 11.11 -19.88 -20.02
CA CYS A 473 10.52 -20.58 -18.88
C CYS A 473 10.84 -22.08 -18.95
N LEU A 474 11.67 -22.57 -18.03
CA LEU A 474 12.01 -23.97 -17.89
C LEU A 474 11.08 -24.63 -16.86
N ARG A 475 10.22 -25.53 -17.36
CA ARG A 475 9.41 -26.40 -16.50
C ARG A 475 10.28 -27.55 -16.01
N GLU A 476 10.18 -27.87 -14.73
CA GLU A 476 10.68 -29.15 -14.21
C GLU A 476 9.68 -30.25 -14.59
N ARG A 477 9.82 -30.89 -15.76
CA ARG A 477 9.16 -32.19 -15.95
C ARG A 477 10.03 -33.21 -16.68
N LYS A 478 10.10 -34.39 -16.06
CA LYS A 478 10.15 -35.67 -16.76
C LYS A 478 9.01 -35.65 -17.80
N HIS A 479 9.38 -35.70 -19.06
CA HIS A 479 8.57 -35.74 -20.27
C HIS A 479 8.21 -34.38 -20.89
N ILE A 480 8.55 -34.33 -22.19
CA ILE A 480 8.62 -33.25 -23.17
C ILE A 480 7.23 -32.68 -23.44
#